data_AF-A0A6V7JPG1-F1
#
_entry.id   AF-A0A6V7JPG1-F1
#
_cell.length_a   1.000
_cell.length_b   1.000
_cell.length_c   1.000
_cell.angle_alpha   90.00
_cell.angle_beta   90.00
_cell.angle_gamma   90.00
#
_symmetry.space_group_name_H-M   'P 1'
#
loop_
_entity.id
_entity.type
_entity.pdbx_description
1 polymer ?
#
loop_
_entity_poly.entity_id
_entity_poly.type
_entity_poly.pdbx_seq_one_letter_code
_entity_poly.pdbx_strand_id
1 'polypeptide(L)'
;MPGEGMCDEGYVRIDWLFAELRSQGGPERLLVLDCRAHCDFLEAHIRGSVPLAIPSIMLRRLAAGKVDLLSTIRCIELRNRVEAFLYGDDDHRGTFVLIGDTTDPAGHQGETIQVLSRRLRNCGGTVATLI
;
A
#
# COMPACT_ATOMS: atom_id res chain seq x y z
N MET A 1 16.56 5.65 17.15
CA MET A 1 15.89 6.92 16.79
C MET A 1 14.80 6.57 15.78
N PRO A 2 13.51 6.63 16.13
CA PRO A 2 12.43 6.36 15.18
C PRO A 2 12.00 7.71 14.57
N GLY A 3 12.28 7.95 13.29
CA GLY A 3 11.74 9.15 12.60
C GLY A 3 12.57 9.70 11.44
N GLU A 4 13.83 9.33 11.29
CA GLU A 4 14.66 9.80 10.16
C GLU A 4 14.46 8.91 8.93
N GLY A 5 13.48 9.23 8.09
CA GLY A 5 13.31 8.56 6.80
C GLY A 5 11.95 8.75 6.12
N MET A 6 10.96 9.28 6.83
CA MET A 6 9.69 9.68 6.24
C MET A 6 9.86 11.08 5.64
N CYS A 7 9.97 11.16 4.32
CA CYS A 7 9.88 12.44 3.63
C CYS A 7 8.45 12.96 3.79
N ASP A 8 8.34 14.26 4.07
CA ASP A 8 7.08 14.99 4.08
C ASP A 8 6.26 14.62 2.82
N GLU A 9 4.94 14.46 2.96
CA GLU A 9 3.98 14.04 1.89
C GLU A 9 3.74 12.53 1.64
N GLY A 10 4.25 11.64 2.49
CA GLY A 10 3.87 10.22 2.43
C GLY A 10 4.56 9.47 1.29
N TYR A 11 5.84 9.78 1.08
CA TYR A 11 6.76 9.02 0.26
C TYR A 11 7.89 8.45 1.13
N VAL A 12 8.40 7.27 0.77
CA VAL A 12 9.51 6.60 1.46
C VAL A 12 10.57 6.16 0.46
N ARG A 13 11.83 6.23 0.87
CA ARG A 13 12.95 5.77 0.05
C ARG A 13 13.19 4.28 0.20
N ILE A 14 13.81 3.68 -0.81
CA ILE A 14 14.25 2.28 -0.81
C ILE A 14 15.10 1.94 0.42
N ASP A 15 16.04 2.81 0.80
CA ASP A 15 16.93 2.58 1.94
C ASP A 15 16.16 2.45 3.27
N TRP A 16 15.11 3.26 3.44
CA TRP A 16 14.24 3.19 4.63
C TRP A 16 13.45 1.89 4.64
N LEU A 17 12.80 1.53 3.53
CA LEU A 17 12.03 0.29 3.43
C LEU A 17 12.91 -0.93 3.69
N PHE A 18 14.14 -0.92 3.17
CA PHE A 18 15.11 -1.98 3.39
C PHE A 18 15.52 -2.12 4.86
N ALA A 19 15.76 -1.00 5.56
CA ALA A 19 16.07 -0.99 6.98
C ALA A 19 14.89 -1.51 7.81
N GLU A 20 13.67 -1.06 7.48
CA GLU A 20 12.45 -1.45 8.21
C GLU A 20 12.10 -2.92 8.01
N LEU A 21 12.27 -3.47 6.79
CA LEU A 21 12.09 -4.90 6.54
C LEU A 21 13.09 -5.80 7.29
N ARG A 22 14.23 -5.25 7.74
CA ARG A 22 15.25 -5.95 8.52
C ARG A 22 15.13 -5.69 10.03
N SER A 23 14.28 -4.75 10.44
CA SER A 23 14.04 -4.44 11.85
C SER A 23 13.27 -5.59 12.52
N GLN A 24 13.41 -5.74 13.84
CA GLN A 24 12.62 -6.71 14.59
C GLN A 24 11.17 -6.27 14.63
N GLY A 25 10.25 -7.09 14.08
CA GLY A 25 8.82 -6.80 14.01
C GLY A 25 8.42 -5.83 12.88
N GLY A 26 9.36 -5.23 12.15
CA GLY A 26 9.06 -4.35 11.00
C GLY A 26 8.16 -5.01 9.94
N PRO A 27 8.47 -6.23 9.45
CA PRO A 27 7.64 -6.92 8.47
C PRO A 27 6.19 -7.20 8.91
N GLU A 28 5.94 -7.29 10.21
CA GLU A 28 4.59 -7.51 10.78
C GLU A 28 3.80 -6.20 10.83
N ARG A 29 4.50 -5.07 10.95
CA ARG A 29 3.93 -3.71 10.98
C ARG A 29 3.85 -3.07 9.59
N LEU A 30 4.34 -3.75 8.55
CA LEU A 30 4.27 -3.30 7.17
C LEU A 30 3.32 -4.17 6.35
N LEU A 31 2.54 -3.51 5.49
CA LEU A 31 1.81 -4.17 4.42
C LEU A 31 2.23 -3.55 3.10
N VAL A 32 3.06 -4.28 2.37
CA VAL A 32 3.59 -3.85 1.06
C VAL A 32 2.61 -4.27 -0.03
N LEU A 33 2.03 -3.29 -0.73
CA LEU A 33 1.10 -3.47 -1.83
C LEU A 33 1.81 -3.12 -3.14
N ASP A 34 1.94 -4.09 -4.03
CA ASP A 34 2.55 -3.90 -5.35
C ASP A 34 1.48 -3.65 -6.40
N CYS A 35 1.44 -2.42 -6.91
CA CYS A 35 0.49 -1.91 -7.90
C CYS A 35 1.04 -1.98 -9.34
N ARG A 36 2.22 -2.60 -9.55
CA ARG A 36 2.79 -2.80 -10.89
C ARG A 36 2.00 -3.84 -11.68
N ALA A 37 2.37 -4.03 -12.95
CA ALA A 37 1.77 -5.06 -13.76
C ALA A 37 2.02 -6.44 -13.15
N HIS A 38 1.05 -7.35 -13.30
CA HIS A 38 1.15 -8.68 -12.70
C HIS A 38 2.35 -9.48 -13.23
N CYS A 39 2.74 -9.27 -14.49
CA CYS A 39 3.95 -9.86 -15.06
C CYS A 39 5.21 -9.44 -14.30
N ASP A 40 5.36 -8.14 -14.01
CA ASP A 40 6.54 -7.60 -13.33
C ASP A 40 6.64 -8.14 -11.89
N PHE A 41 5.50 -8.31 -11.22
CA PHE A 41 5.43 -8.92 -9.90
C PHE A 41 5.87 -10.38 -9.89
N LEU A 42 5.45 -11.15 -10.91
CA LEU A 42 5.82 -12.56 -11.06
C LEU A 42 7.31 -12.72 -11.36
N GLU A 43 7.90 -11.81 -12.13
CA GLU A 43 9.35 -11.81 -12.39
C GLU A 43 10.15 -11.44 -11.14
N ALA A 44 9.74 -10.37 -10.43
CA ALA A 44 10.40 -9.94 -9.20
C ALA A 44 9.47 -9.12 -8.29
N HIS A 45 9.41 -9.50 -7.01
CA HIS A 45 8.66 -8.79 -5.99
C HIS A 45 9.40 -8.77 -4.65
N ILE A 46 9.03 -7.82 -3.78
CA ILE A 46 9.53 -7.79 -2.41
C ILE A 46 8.89 -8.94 -1.63
N ARG A 47 9.70 -9.70 -0.88
CA ARG A 47 9.19 -10.82 -0.09
C ARG A 47 8.07 -10.37 0.86
N GLY A 48 6.93 -11.03 0.79
CA GLY A 48 5.76 -10.71 1.62
C GLY A 48 4.91 -9.54 1.10
N SER A 49 5.26 -8.96 -0.04
CA SER A 49 4.38 -8.01 -0.74
C SER A 49 3.20 -8.73 -1.38
N VAL A 50 2.12 -7.98 -1.58
CA VAL A 50 0.87 -8.48 -2.13
C VAL A 50 0.59 -7.77 -3.44
N PRO A 51 0.39 -8.51 -4.55
CA PRO A 51 0.05 -7.89 -5.81
C PRO A 51 -1.38 -7.36 -5.74
N LEU A 52 -1.58 -6.11 -6.12
CA LEU A 52 -2.87 -5.44 -6.12
C LEU A 52 -3.15 -4.81 -7.47
N ALA A 53 -3.97 -5.50 -8.26
CA ALA A 53 -4.48 -5.00 -9.53
C ALA A 53 -5.96 -4.63 -9.37
N ILE A 54 -6.28 -3.34 -9.47
CA ILE A 54 -7.66 -2.86 -9.40
C ILE A 54 -8.15 -2.54 -10.82
N PRO A 55 -9.16 -3.26 -11.34
CA PRO A 55 -9.73 -2.94 -12.64
C PRO A 55 -10.19 -1.48 -12.72
N SER A 56 -9.97 -0.80 -13.85
CA SER A 56 -10.19 0.66 -13.97
C SER A 56 -11.63 1.10 -13.63
N ILE A 57 -12.62 0.25 -13.89
CA ILE A 57 -14.01 0.51 -13.48
C ILE A 57 -14.20 0.50 -11.97
N MET A 58 -13.53 -0.41 -11.26
CA MET A 58 -13.54 -0.47 -9.80
C MET A 58 -12.75 0.70 -9.22
N LEU A 59 -11.64 1.07 -9.84
CA LEU A 59 -10.82 2.21 -9.42
C LEU A 59 -11.62 3.52 -9.43
N ARG A 60 -12.39 3.78 -10.50
CA ARG A 60 -13.28 4.95 -10.58
C ARG A 60 -14.36 4.94 -9.50
N ARG A 61 -14.94 3.76 -9.23
CA ARG A 61 -15.96 3.62 -8.17
C ARG A 61 -15.37 3.82 -6.77
N LEU A 62 -14.15 3.31 -6.54
CA LEU A 62 -13.36 3.56 -5.33
C LEU A 62 -13.06 5.05 -5.20
N ALA A 63 -12.55 5.71 -6.25
CA ALA A 63 -12.27 7.15 -6.24
C ALA A 63 -13.51 7.97 -5.86
N ALA A 64 -14.68 7.63 -6.41
CA ALA A 64 -15.96 8.26 -6.10
C ALA A 64 -16.57 7.86 -4.74
N GLY A 65 -16.02 6.86 -4.04
CA GLY A 65 -16.52 6.39 -2.74
C GLY A 65 -17.80 5.56 -2.83
N LYS A 66 -18.13 5.07 -4.03
CA LYS A 66 -19.29 4.21 -4.30
C LYS A 66 -19.03 2.75 -3.97
N VAL A 67 -17.77 2.40 -3.70
CA VAL A 67 -17.28 1.08 -3.35
C VAL A 67 -16.27 1.27 -2.22
N ASP A 68 -16.33 0.38 -1.24
CA ASP A 68 -15.40 0.36 -0.13
C ASP A 68 -14.14 -0.45 -0.47
N LEU A 69 -12.98 -0.08 0.08
CA LEU A 69 -11.71 -0.74 -0.22
C LEU A 69 -11.77 -2.23 0.15
N LEU A 70 -12.28 -2.57 1.33
CA LEU A 70 -12.36 -3.95 1.80
C LEU A 70 -13.26 -4.81 0.91
N SER A 71 -14.31 -4.21 0.33
CA SER A 71 -15.21 -4.91 -0.60
C SER A 71 -14.55 -5.26 -1.94
N THR A 72 -13.43 -4.62 -2.29
CA THR A 72 -12.66 -4.96 -3.49
C THR A 72 -11.69 -6.11 -3.29
N ILE A 73 -11.37 -6.41 -2.02
CA ILE A 73 -10.43 -7.46 -1.65
C ILE A 73 -11.20 -8.78 -1.48
N ARG A 74 -11.04 -9.68 -2.45
CA ARG A 74 -11.69 -11.01 -2.41
C ARG A 74 -10.98 -11.99 -1.49
N CYS A 75 -9.66 -11.85 -1.33
CA CYS A 75 -8.87 -12.71 -0.46
C CYS A 75 -9.17 -12.39 1.00
N ILE A 76 -9.79 -13.34 1.72
CA ILE A 76 -10.20 -13.15 3.12
C ILE A 76 -9.00 -12.84 4.01
N GLU A 77 -7.87 -13.53 3.78
CA GLU A 77 -6.65 -13.33 4.57
C GLU A 77 -6.09 -11.90 4.39
N LEU A 78 -6.02 -11.42 3.15
CA LEU A 78 -5.60 -10.04 2.88
C LEU A 78 -6.59 -9.04 3.49
N ARG A 79 -7.90 -9.28 3.34
CA ARG A 79 -8.93 -8.40 3.90
C ARG A 79 -8.79 -8.27 5.40
N ASN A 80 -8.63 -9.39 6.12
CA ASN A 80 -8.44 -9.40 7.57
C ASN A 80 -7.16 -8.65 7.98
N ARG A 81 -6.07 -8.78 7.20
CA ARG A 81 -4.83 -8.06 7.46
C ARG A 81 -4.98 -6.55 7.24
N VAL A 82 -5.68 -6.13 6.19
CA VAL A 82 -6.00 -4.72 5.95
C VAL A 82 -6.92 -4.17 7.05
N GLU A 83 -7.94 -4.93 7.46
CA GLU A 83 -8.81 -4.56 8.58
C GLU A 83 -8.03 -4.40 9.88
N ALA A 84 -7.11 -5.32 10.21
CA ALA A 84 -6.25 -5.22 11.38
C ALA A 84 -5.35 -3.98 11.33
N PHE A 85 -4.82 -3.63 10.15
CA PHE A 85 -3.98 -2.44 9.99
C PHE A 85 -4.77 -1.12 10.09
N LEU A 86 -6.04 -1.11 9.67
CA LEU A 86 -6.90 0.08 9.70
C LEU A 86 -7.57 0.28 11.07
N TYR A 87 -8.09 -0.80 11.65
CA TYR A 87 -9.00 -0.78 12.81
C TYR A 87 -8.50 -1.58 14.00
N GLY A 88 -7.36 -2.27 13.89
CA GLY A 88 -6.77 -2.99 15.02
C GLY A 88 -6.29 -2.05 16.13
N ASP A 89 -5.99 -2.64 17.28
CA ASP A 89 -5.41 -1.94 18.43
C ASP A 89 -4.09 -1.24 18.06
N ASP A 90 -3.64 -0.30 18.87
CA ASP A 90 -2.42 0.50 18.61
C ASP A 90 -1.17 -0.35 18.31
N ASP A 91 -1.12 -1.58 18.81
CA ASP A 91 -0.02 -2.52 18.57
C ASP A 91 -0.08 -3.19 17.17
N HIS A 92 -1.27 -3.27 16.58
CA HIS A 92 -1.51 -3.86 15.26
C HIS A 92 -1.65 -2.82 14.14
N ARG A 93 -1.69 -1.52 14.50
CA ARG A 93 -1.64 -0.42 13.53
C ARG A 93 -0.30 -0.43 12.81
N GLY A 94 -0.37 -0.73 11.52
CA GLY A 94 0.78 -0.79 10.63
C GLY A 94 0.78 0.30 9.57
N THR A 95 1.82 0.29 8.75
CA THR A 95 1.98 1.19 7.61
C THR A 95 1.78 0.44 6.30
N PHE A 96 0.95 0.99 5.43
CA PHE A 96 0.78 0.55 4.05
C PHE A 96 1.87 1.17 3.19
N VAL A 97 2.64 0.34 2.48
CA VAL A 97 3.67 0.79 1.55
C VAL A 97 3.23 0.44 0.14
N LEU A 98 3.01 1.45 -0.70
CA LEU A 98 2.59 1.28 -2.09
C LEU A 98 3.81 1.28 -3.00
N ILE A 99 3.93 0.25 -3.84
CA ILE A 99 4.95 0.14 -4.88
C ILE A 99 4.25 0.28 -6.22
N GLY A 100 4.78 1.15 -7.08
CA GLY A 100 4.39 1.16 -8.48
C GLY A 100 5.02 2.34 -9.22
N ASP A 101 4.84 2.34 -10.53
CA ASP A 101 5.42 3.38 -11.36
C ASP A 101 4.60 4.68 -11.22
N THR A 102 5.20 5.67 -10.57
CA THR A 102 4.66 7.03 -10.37
C THR A 102 5.20 8.01 -11.42
N THR A 103 5.84 7.53 -12.49
CA THR A 103 6.32 8.40 -13.57
C THR A 103 5.20 9.27 -14.17
N ASP A 104 5.56 10.49 -14.55
CA ASP A 104 4.70 11.47 -15.21
C ASP A 104 4.84 11.33 -16.74
N PRO A 105 3.75 11.15 -17.52
CA PRO A 105 2.34 11.22 -17.14
C PRO A 105 1.88 10.02 -16.32
N ALA A 106 1.06 10.28 -15.30
CA ALA A 106 0.46 9.25 -14.45
C ALA A 106 -0.29 8.23 -15.31
N GLY A 107 0.37 7.11 -15.59
CA GLY A 107 -0.27 5.95 -16.21
C GLY A 107 -1.33 5.36 -15.28
N HIS A 108 -1.95 4.27 -15.70
CA HIS A 108 -2.95 3.58 -14.89
C HIS A 108 -2.44 3.20 -13.48
N GLN A 109 -1.14 2.94 -13.34
CA GLN A 109 -0.48 2.66 -12.07
C GLN A 109 -0.45 3.90 -11.15
N GLY A 110 -0.10 5.07 -11.68
CA GLY A 110 -0.13 6.34 -10.94
C GLY A 110 -1.52 6.69 -10.41
N GLU A 111 -2.56 6.53 -11.24
CA GLU A 111 -3.95 6.73 -10.80
C GLU A 111 -4.32 5.73 -9.69
N THR A 112 -3.87 4.48 -9.81
CA THR A 112 -4.12 3.43 -8.81
C THR A 112 -3.52 3.79 -7.46
N ILE A 113 -2.24 4.19 -7.45
CA ILE A 113 -1.53 4.61 -6.23
C ILE A 113 -2.20 5.83 -5.60
N GLN A 114 -2.60 6.83 -6.40
CA GLN A 114 -3.27 8.02 -5.88
C GLN A 114 -4.63 7.71 -5.25
N VAL A 115 -5.46 6.90 -5.91
CA VAL A 115 -6.78 6.52 -5.38
C VAL A 115 -6.64 5.66 -4.13
N LEU A 116 -5.72 4.69 -4.12
CA LEU A 116 -5.47 3.83 -2.97
C LEU A 116 -4.92 4.59 -1.78
N SER A 117 -3.90 5.42 -1.98
CA SER A 117 -3.32 6.23 -0.91
C SER A 117 -4.36 7.14 -0.28
N ARG A 118 -5.17 7.83 -1.09
CA ARG A 118 -6.27 8.66 -0.60
C ARG A 118 -7.31 7.84 0.18
N ARG A 119 -7.69 6.67 -0.32
CA ARG A 119 -8.70 5.83 0.34
C ARG A 119 -8.23 5.25 1.65
N LEU A 120 -7.03 4.69 1.68
CA LEU A 120 -6.42 4.15 2.89
C LEU A 120 -6.24 5.23 3.97
N ARG A 121 -5.77 6.44 3.59
CA ARG A 121 -5.68 7.58 4.51
C ARG A 121 -7.04 8.03 5.04
N ASN A 122 -8.06 8.08 4.18
CA ASN A 122 -9.43 8.43 4.60
C ASN A 122 -10.02 7.39 5.57
N CYS A 123 -9.57 6.14 5.51
CA CYS A 123 -9.93 5.09 6.45
C CYS A 123 -9.09 5.13 7.75
N GLY A 124 -8.16 6.08 7.90
CA GLY A 124 -7.31 6.23 9.08
C GLY A 124 -6.00 5.44 9.04
N GLY A 125 -5.65 4.83 7.90
CA GLY A 125 -4.40 4.10 7.71
C GLY A 125 -3.21 5.01 7.42
N THR A 126 -2.03 4.61 7.92
CA THR A 126 -0.76 5.26 7.58
C THR A 126 -0.27 4.73 6.24
N VAL A 127 -0.08 5.60 5.25
CA VAL A 127 0.27 5.19 3.88
C VAL A 127 1.48 5.95 3.37
N ALA A 128 2.44 5.21 2.83
CA ALA A 128 3.60 5.73 2.15
C ALA A 128 3.75 5.12 0.75
N THR A 129 4.23 5.90 -0.22
CA THR A 129 4.57 5.43 -1.57
C THR A 129 6.08 5.31 -1.71
N LEU A 130 6.56 4.18 -2.24
CA LEU A 130 7.99 3.96 -2.48
C LEU A 130 8.47 4.79 -3.68
N ILE A 131 9.58 5.52 -3.50
CA ILE A 131 10.29 6.30 -4.54
C ILE A 131 11.77 5.94 -4.63
#